data_AF-A0A3P9JUU3-F1
#
_entry.id   AF-A0A3P9JUU3-F1
#
_cell.length_a   1.000
_cell.length_b   1.000
_cell.length_c   1.000
_cell.angle_alpha   90.00
_cell.angle_beta   90.00
_cell.angle_gamma   90.00
#
_symmetry.space_group_name_H-M   'P 1'
#
loop_
_entity.id
_entity.type
_entity.pdbx_description
1 polymer ?
#
loop_
_entity_poly.entity_id
_entity_poly.type
_entity_poly.pdbx_seq_one_letter_code
_entity_poly.pdbx_strand_id
1 'polypeptide(L)'
;MPEPAKSAPKKGSKKAVTKTQVHPDTGISSKAMTSRLAHYNKRSTITSREIQTVLTLNILRFINVNYTNLKYEVALLHKKQSLEI
;
A
#
# COMPACT_ATOMS: atom_id res chain seq x y z
N MET A 1 -1.76 -26.87 -57.70
CA MET A 1 -0.94 -26.52 -56.53
C MET A 1 -1.66 -25.41 -55.76
N PRO A 2 -2.36 -25.70 -54.65
CA PRO A 2 -2.90 -24.65 -53.78
C PRO A 2 -1.92 -24.32 -52.65
N GLU A 3 -1.66 -23.03 -52.44
CA GLU A 3 -0.90 -22.53 -51.28
C GLU A 3 -1.75 -22.62 -49.99
N PRO A 4 -1.22 -23.14 -48.87
CA PRO A 4 -1.91 -23.06 -47.58
C PRO A 4 -1.60 -21.73 -46.87
N ALA A 5 -2.64 -20.93 -46.62
CA ALA A 5 -2.59 -19.76 -45.75
C ALA A 5 -2.16 -20.14 -44.31
N LYS A 6 -1.20 -19.40 -43.74
CA LYS A 6 -0.86 -19.43 -42.31
C LYS A 6 -0.87 -17.98 -41.80
N SER A 7 -1.95 -17.57 -41.12
CA SER A 7 -2.18 -17.62 -39.67
C SER A 7 -1.70 -16.35 -38.94
N ALA A 8 -2.68 -15.56 -38.50
CA ALA A 8 -2.58 -14.32 -37.72
C ALA A 8 -1.74 -14.44 -36.42
N PRO A 9 -1.22 -13.32 -35.87
CA PRO A 9 -0.39 -13.35 -34.67
C PRO A 9 -1.21 -13.69 -33.43
N LYS A 10 -0.91 -14.83 -32.79
CA LYS A 10 -1.33 -15.14 -31.41
C LYS A 10 -0.15 -15.01 -30.46
N LYS A 11 -0.11 -13.91 -29.69
CA LYS A 11 0.58 -13.82 -28.38
C LYS A 11 0.10 -12.52 -27.73
N GLY A 12 -0.55 -12.47 -26.59
CA GLY A 12 -0.87 -13.43 -25.55
C GLY A 12 -1.29 -12.52 -24.39
N SER A 13 -2.60 -12.40 -24.18
CA SER A 13 -3.19 -11.57 -23.13
C SER A 13 -2.65 -12.01 -21.77
N LYS A 14 -1.70 -11.25 -21.20
CA LYS A 14 -1.34 -11.41 -19.78
C LYS A 14 -2.49 -10.80 -18.98
N LYS A 15 -3.53 -11.60 -18.80
CA LYS A 15 -4.61 -11.34 -17.85
C LYS A 15 -4.01 -11.41 -16.45
N ALA A 16 -3.48 -10.30 -15.95
CA ALA A 16 -3.10 -10.15 -14.56
C ALA A 16 -4.40 -10.05 -13.74
N VAL A 17 -4.96 -11.21 -13.36
CA VAL A 17 -5.99 -11.28 -12.32
C VAL A 17 -5.34 -10.80 -11.03
N THR A 18 -5.53 -9.52 -10.72
CA THR A 18 -5.27 -8.99 -9.38
C THR A 18 -6.57 -9.16 -8.62
N LYS A 19 -6.68 -10.23 -7.84
CA LYS A 19 -7.78 -10.40 -6.89
C LYS A 19 -7.54 -9.44 -5.74
N THR A 20 -8.05 -8.21 -5.85
CA THR A 20 -8.07 -7.28 -4.73
C THR A 20 -9.38 -7.47 -3.99
N GLN A 21 -9.38 -8.34 -2.98
CA GLN A 21 -10.35 -8.25 -1.90
C GLN A 21 -9.71 -7.39 -0.82
N VAL A 22 -10.23 -6.19 -0.59
CA VAL A 22 -10.16 -5.48 0.70
C VAL A 22 -11.12 -4.29 0.67
N HIS A 23 -11.64 -3.95 1.85
CA HIS A 23 -12.61 -2.88 2.12
C HIS A 23 -12.32 -1.56 1.36
N PRO A 24 -13.35 -0.88 0.83
CA PRO A 24 -13.20 0.37 0.07
C PRO A 24 -12.66 1.55 0.90
N ASP A 25 -12.78 1.51 2.23
CA ASP A 25 -12.63 2.73 3.03
C ASP A 25 -11.28 2.86 3.76
N THR A 26 -10.39 1.85 3.71
CA THR A 26 -9.09 1.94 4.44
C THR A 26 -7.93 1.13 3.84
N GLY A 27 -8.08 0.57 2.63
CA GLY A 27 -7.06 -0.28 2.02
C GLY A 27 -6.08 0.47 1.10
N ILE A 28 -5.12 1.26 1.64
CA ILE A 28 -4.03 1.78 0.78
C ILE A 28 -3.01 0.65 0.56
N SER A 29 -3.03 0.07 -0.64
CA SER A 29 -2.04 -0.95 -1.03
C SER A 29 -0.62 -0.35 -1.12
N SER A 30 0.37 -1.05 -0.56
CA SER A 30 1.80 -0.68 -0.67
C SER A 30 2.24 -0.49 -2.14
N LYS A 31 1.69 -1.29 -3.07
CA LYS A 31 1.92 -1.14 -4.51
C LYS A 31 1.40 0.20 -5.06
N ALA A 32 0.26 0.66 -4.57
CA ALA A 32 -0.31 1.93 -4.98
C ALA A 32 0.53 3.11 -4.46
N MET A 33 1.01 3.06 -3.21
CA MET A 33 1.88 4.12 -2.66
C MET A 33 3.23 4.20 -3.36
N THR A 34 3.86 3.05 -3.62
CA THR A 34 5.17 3.00 -4.31
C THR A 34 5.07 3.50 -5.75
N SER A 35 4.01 3.13 -6.48
CA SER A 35 3.74 3.64 -7.82
C SER A 35 3.47 5.16 -7.81
N ARG A 36 2.67 5.66 -6.86
CA ARG A 36 2.45 7.11 -6.69
C ARG A 36 3.75 7.85 -6.43
N LEU A 37 4.62 7.31 -5.56
CA LEU A 37 5.90 7.92 -5.23
C LEU A 37 6.84 7.97 -6.43
N ALA A 38 6.89 6.92 -7.26
CA ALA A 38 7.65 6.94 -8.51
C ALA A 38 7.12 8.04 -9.46
N HIS A 39 5.80 8.14 -9.61
CA HIS A 39 5.16 9.17 -10.43
C HIS A 39 5.45 10.59 -9.92
N TYR A 40 5.38 10.85 -8.60
CA TYR A 40 5.74 12.16 -8.04
C TYR A 40 7.18 12.54 -8.35
N ASN A 41 8.09 11.56 -8.32
CA ASN A 41 9.49 11.75 -8.67
C ASN A 41 9.76 11.75 -10.19
N LYS A 42 8.72 11.77 -11.03
CA LYS A 42 8.81 11.70 -12.50
C LYS A 42 9.60 10.49 -13.01
N ARG A 43 9.51 9.37 -12.31
CA ARG A 43 10.17 8.11 -12.65
C ARG A 43 9.15 7.12 -13.22
N SER A 44 9.47 6.55 -14.37
CA SER A 44 8.66 5.48 -14.99
C SER A 44 8.93 4.10 -14.39
N THR A 45 9.98 3.97 -13.57
CA THR A 45 10.41 2.72 -12.95
C THR A 45 10.40 2.88 -11.43
N ILE A 46 9.71 1.99 -10.73
CA ILE A 46 9.78 1.89 -9.26
C ILE A 46 11.15 1.30 -8.89
N THR A 47 11.90 2.01 -8.06
CA THR A 47 13.22 1.58 -7.57
C THR A 47 13.15 1.22 -6.08
N SER A 48 14.24 0.66 -5.56
CA SER A 48 14.37 0.35 -4.13
C SER A 48 14.21 1.59 -3.24
N ARG A 49 14.48 2.80 -3.76
CA ARG A 49 14.27 4.06 -3.04
C ARG A 49 12.78 4.26 -2.73
N GLU A 50 11.91 4.13 -3.72
CA GLU A 50 10.46 4.32 -3.51
C GLU A 50 9.90 3.26 -2.55
N ILE A 51 10.39 2.02 -2.65
CA ILE A 51 10.00 0.94 -1.74
C ILE A 51 10.43 1.27 -0.31
N GLN A 52 11.69 1.66 -0.10
CA GLN A 52 12.22 2.03 1.21
C GLN A 52 11.44 3.20 1.82
N THR A 53 11.17 4.26 1.05
CA THR A 53 10.42 5.42 1.54
C THR A 53 9.01 5.02 2.00
N VAL A 54 8.30 4.20 1.22
CA VAL A 54 6.95 3.76 1.58
C VAL A 54 6.96 2.89 2.84
N LEU A 55 7.95 2.00 2.99
CA LEU A 55 8.11 1.20 4.21
C LEU A 55 8.34 2.10 5.43
N THR A 56 9.27 3.07 5.32
CA THR A 56 9.56 4.03 6.39
C THR A 56 8.31 4.82 6.79
N LEU A 57 7.55 5.34 5.83
CA LEU A 57 6.33 6.09 6.11
C LEU A 57 5.26 5.23 6.79
N ASN A 58 5.10 3.97 6.36
CA ASN A 58 4.14 3.05 6.97
C ASN A 58 4.53 2.68 8.41
N ILE A 59 5.80 2.40 8.66
CA ILE A 59 6.31 2.09 10.00
C ILE A 59 6.11 3.31 10.92
N LEU A 60 6.48 4.50 10.47
CA LEU A 60 6.29 5.74 11.23
C LEU A 60 4.81 6.00 11.55
N ARG A 61 3.92 5.81 10.55
CA ARG A 61 2.48 5.96 10.75
C ARG A 61 1.95 4.97 11.78
N PHE A 62 2.36 3.71 11.69
CA PHE A 62 1.98 2.68 12.64
C PHE A 62 2.43 3.04 14.07
N ILE A 63 3.70 3.39 14.24
CA ILE A 63 4.24 3.76 15.56
C ILE A 63 3.50 4.96 16.14
N ASN A 64 3.25 6.01 15.36
CA ASN A 64 2.57 7.21 15.84
C ASN A 64 1.13 6.93 16.31
N VAL A 65 0.37 6.13 15.55
CA VAL A 65 -0.98 5.71 15.97
C VAL A 65 -0.93 4.93 17.28
N ASN A 66 -0.01 3.98 17.43
CA ASN A 66 0.11 3.22 18.67
C ASN A 66 0.55 4.10 19.84
N TYR A 67 1.49 5.02 19.62
CA TYR A 67 1.98 5.94 20.64
C TYR A 67 0.87 6.89 21.13
N THR A 68 0.10 7.47 20.20
CA THR A 68 -1.03 8.33 20.55
C THR A 68 -2.09 7.56 21.33
N ASN A 69 -2.49 6.37 20.87
CA ASN A 69 -3.42 5.50 21.59
C ASN A 69 -2.93 5.20 23.02
N LEU A 70 -1.67 4.79 23.16
CA LEU A 70 -1.09 4.51 24.48
C LEU A 70 -1.09 5.75 25.39
N LYS A 71 -0.77 6.93 24.83
CA LYS A 71 -0.80 8.20 25.57
C LYS A 71 -2.21 8.53 26.06
N TYR A 72 -3.25 8.30 25.25
CA TYR A 72 -4.63 8.50 25.66
C TYR A 72 -5.06 7.53 26.76
N GLU A 73 -4.74 6.23 26.62
CA GLU A 73 -5.04 5.22 27.64
C GLU A 73 -4.39 5.54 28.99
N VAL A 74 -3.12 5.94 28.99
CA VAL A 74 -2.42 6.35 30.23
C VAL A 74 -3.06 7.60 30.85
N ALA A 75 -3.43 8.59 30.03
CA ALA A 75 -4.08 9.80 30.52
C ALA A 75 -5.48 9.52 31.11
N LEU A 76 -6.24 8.60 30.48
CA LEU A 76 -7.53 8.15 30.99
C LEU A 76 -7.37 7.39 32.31
N LEU A 77 -6.35 6.53 32.44
CA LEU A 77 -6.06 5.81 33.66
C LEU A 77 -5.72 6.76 34.82
N HIS A 78 -4.84 7.74 34.60
CA HIS A 78 -4.50 8.73 35.62
C HIS A 78 -5.73 9.55 36.05
N LYS A 79 -6.60 9.93 35.11
CA LYS A 79 -7.84 10.63 35.45
C LYS A 79 -8.79 9.75 36.28
N LYS A 80 -8.88 8.45 35.97
CA LYS A 80 -9.68 7.50 36.74
C LYS A 80 -9.17 7.36 38.17
N GLN A 81 -7.86 7.22 38.36
CA GLN A 81 -7.24 7.14 39.68
C GLN A 81 -7.46 8.40 40.53
N SER A 82 -7.50 9.58 39.91
CA SER A 82 -7.77 10.84 40.62
C SER A 82 -9.24 11.03 41.01
N LEU A 83 -10.17 10.27 40.42
CA LEU A 83 -11.60 10.33 40.73
C LEU A 83 -12.03 9.26 41.74
N GLU A 84 -11.18 8.26 42.00
CA GLU A 84 -11.39 7.20 43.00
C GLU A 84 -10.80 7.55 44.39
N ILE A 85 -10.35 8.78 44.59
CA ILE A 85 -9.89 9.35 45.88
C ILE A 85 -10.85 10.47 46.29
#